data_AF-A0AAJ2RXK1-F1
#
_entry.id   AF-A0AAJ2RXK1-F1
#
_cell.length_a   1.000
_cell.length_b   1.000
_cell.length_c   1.000
_cell.angle_alpha   90.00
_cell.angle_beta   90.00
_cell.angle_gamma   90.00
#
_symmetry.space_group_name_H-M   'P 1'
#
loop_
_entity.id
_entity.type
_entity.pdbx_description
1 polymer ?
#
loop_
_entity_poly.entity_id
_entity_poly.type
_entity_poly.pdbx_seq_one_letter_code
_entity_poly.pdbx_strand_id
1 'polypeptide(L)'
;MPKPIIVTHPVTGKEVSLKQLAESAGLVPVTVTRRYNKGKRGADLIAPMSQRSKTLKKNNEVRKAKRQKGTRLASYSQRLASAPSLGDLGRLKEQMA
;
A
#
# COMPACT_ATOMS: atom_id res chain seq x y z
N MET A 1 24.74 -9.21 25.02
CA MET A 1 24.55 -9.31 23.55
C MET A 1 23.71 -10.54 23.23
N PRO A 2 22.64 -10.43 22.42
CA PRO A 2 21.89 -11.62 22.00
C PRO A 2 22.78 -12.53 21.14
N LYS A 3 22.65 -13.85 21.33
CA LYS A 3 23.42 -14.83 20.57
C LYS A 3 23.06 -14.75 19.08
N PRO A 4 24.04 -14.77 18.16
CA PRO A 4 23.76 -14.75 16.74
C PRO A 4 23.09 -16.07 16.31
N ILE A 5 22.11 -15.96 15.40
CA ILE A 5 21.46 -17.12 14.79
C ILE A 5 22.41 -17.72 13.74
N ILE A 6 22.79 -18.97 13.94
CA ILE A 6 23.64 -19.76 13.03
C ILE A 6 22.73 -20.53 12.05
N VAL A 7 23.10 -20.54 10.78
CA VAL A 7 22.42 -21.28 9.72
C VAL A 7 23.43 -21.90 8.76
N THR A 8 23.05 -23.00 8.12
CA THR A 8 23.84 -23.61 7.06
C THR A 8 23.75 -22.78 5.77
N HIS A 9 24.90 -22.41 5.21
CA HIS A 9 24.97 -21.70 3.94
C HIS A 9 24.57 -22.64 2.79
N PRO A 10 23.60 -22.28 1.93
CA PRO A 10 23.07 -23.20 0.91
C PRO A 10 24.08 -23.59 -0.17
N VAL A 11 25.02 -22.69 -0.50
CA VAL A 11 26.05 -22.93 -1.52
C VAL A 11 27.30 -23.62 -0.96
N THR A 12 27.84 -23.13 0.17
CA THR A 12 29.11 -23.61 0.71
C THR A 12 28.96 -24.73 1.73
N GLY A 13 27.75 -24.99 2.23
CA GLY A 13 27.48 -25.98 3.28
C GLY A 13 28.02 -25.60 4.67
N LYS A 14 28.70 -24.46 4.82
CA LYS A 14 29.30 -24.02 6.09
C LYS A 14 28.27 -23.41 7.01
N GLU A 15 28.46 -23.59 8.32
CA GLU A 15 27.71 -22.87 9.33
C GLU A 15 28.15 -21.42 9.41
N VAL A 16 27.22 -20.50 9.17
CA VAL A 16 27.47 -19.06 9.17
C VAL A 16 26.36 -18.34 9.91
N SER A 17 26.67 -17.16 10.45
CA SER A 17 25.62 -16.31 11.02
C SER A 17 24.74 -15.71 9.94
N LEU A 18 23.49 -15.33 10.26
CA LEU A 18 22.62 -14.61 9.33
C LEU A 18 23.25 -13.33 8.76
N LYS A 19 24.13 -12.67 9.53
CA LYS A 19 24.85 -11.47 9.09
C LYS A 19 25.87 -11.80 8.00
N GLN A 20 26.72 -12.80 8.24
CA GLN A 20 27.71 -13.27 7.27
C GLN A 20 27.05 -13.83 6.01
N LEU A 21 25.93 -14.53 6.16
CA LEU A 21 25.13 -15.04 5.04
C LEU A 21 24.58 -13.91 4.17
N ALA A 22 24.19 -12.79 4.79
CA ALA A 22 23.72 -11.63 4.06
C ALA A 22 24.86 -10.95 3.29
N GLU A 23 26.02 -10.80 3.94
CA GLU A 23 27.23 -10.23 3.33
C GLU A 23 27.71 -11.06 2.12
N SER A 24 27.71 -12.40 2.23
CA SER A 24 28.10 -13.28 1.11
C SER A 24 27.15 -13.20 -0.09
N ALA A 25 25.86 -12.92 0.17
CA ALA A 25 24.84 -12.77 -0.86
C ALA A 25 24.66 -11.33 -1.37
N GLY A 26 25.39 -10.35 -0.84
CA GLY A 26 25.20 -8.93 -1.16
C GLY A 26 23.85 -8.37 -0.70
N LEU A 27 23.28 -8.94 0.36
CA LEU A 27 21.98 -8.54 0.93
C LEU A 27 22.16 -7.77 2.24
N VAL A 28 21.17 -6.94 2.57
CA VAL A 28 21.09 -6.29 3.88
C VAL A 28 20.75 -7.34 4.96
N PRO A 29 21.49 -7.42 6.08
CA PRO A 29 21.25 -8.41 7.15
C PRO A 29 19.81 -8.46 7.66
N VAL A 30 19.17 -7.29 7.80
CA VAL A 30 17.77 -7.17 8.23
C VAL A 30 16.81 -7.90 7.28
N THR A 31 17.10 -7.92 5.97
CA THR A 31 16.28 -8.61 4.97
C THR A 31 16.35 -10.12 5.18
N VAL A 32 17.53 -10.65 5.45
CA VAL A 32 17.77 -12.07 5.71
C VAL A 32 17.07 -12.49 7.02
N THR A 33 17.22 -11.74 8.10
CA THR A 33 16.51 -11.98 9.37
C THR A 33 15.00 -11.99 9.18
N ARG A 34 14.44 -11.02 8.44
CA ARG A 34 13.01 -10.99 8.15
C ARG A 34 12.53 -12.22 7.36
N ARG A 35 13.33 -12.69 6.40
CA ARG A 35 13.04 -13.91 5.63
C ARG A 35 13.10 -15.16 6.52
N TYR A 36 14.09 -15.23 7.40
CA TYR A 36 14.22 -16.31 8.38
C TYR A 36 13.00 -16.37 9.31
N ASN A 37 12.55 -15.23 9.83
CA ASN A 37 11.36 -15.14 10.68
C ASN A 37 10.06 -15.49 9.93
N LYS A 38 10.05 -15.35 8.61
CA LYS A 38 8.95 -15.80 7.73
C LYS A 38 9.03 -17.30 7.37
N GLY A 39 9.99 -18.05 7.92
CA GLY A 39 10.16 -19.47 7.64
C GLY A 39 10.95 -19.79 6.36
N LYS A 40 11.52 -18.79 5.66
CA LYS A 40 12.38 -19.05 4.49
C LYS A 40 13.72 -19.65 4.92
N ARG A 41 14.24 -20.63 4.17
CA ARG A 41 15.47 -21.39 4.46
C ARG A 41 16.28 -21.62 3.19
N GLY A 42 17.54 -22.05 3.32
CA GLY A 42 18.38 -22.40 2.18
C GLY A 42 18.52 -21.27 1.16
N ALA A 43 18.37 -21.58 -0.14
CA ALA A 43 18.50 -20.61 -1.22
C ALA A 43 17.46 -19.47 -1.15
N ASP A 44 16.25 -19.78 -0.69
CA ASP A 44 15.15 -18.82 -0.51
C ASP A 44 15.49 -17.72 0.51
N LEU A 45 16.40 -18.00 1.44
CA LEU A 45 16.87 -17.05 2.44
C LEU A 45 17.71 -15.94 1.81
N ILE A 46 18.50 -16.29 0.78
CA ILE A 46 19.40 -15.39 0.05
C ILE A 46 18.92 -15.02 -1.35
N ALA A 47 17.66 -15.33 -1.69
CA ALA A 47 17.11 -15.03 -3.00
C ALA A 47 17.31 -13.54 -3.39
N PRO A 48 17.70 -13.23 -4.63
CA PRO A 48 17.87 -11.85 -5.06
C PRO A 48 16.56 -11.10 -4.91
N MET A 49 16.62 -9.84 -4.50
CA MET A 49 15.43 -9.00 -4.53
C MET A 49 15.05 -8.77 -5.98
N SER A 50 14.03 -9.48 -6.46
CA SER A 50 13.39 -9.21 -7.76
C SER A 50 13.21 -7.70 -7.87
N GLN A 51 13.86 -7.08 -8.86
CA GLN A 51 13.69 -5.68 -9.23
C GLN A 51 12.19 -5.46 -9.38
N ARG A 52 11.56 -4.82 -8.39
CA ARG A 52 10.13 -4.59 -8.35
C ARG A 52 9.82 -3.76 -9.58
N SER A 53 9.33 -4.40 -10.64
CA SER A 53 9.12 -3.74 -11.92
C SER A 53 8.19 -2.56 -11.69
N LYS A 54 8.39 -1.49 -12.49
CA LYS A 54 7.80 -0.15 -12.33
C LYS A 54 6.25 -0.15 -12.33
N THR A 55 5.59 -1.30 -12.43
CA THR A 55 4.15 -1.53 -12.46
C THR A 55 3.39 -1.09 -11.20
N LEU A 56 4.05 -0.95 -10.04
CA LEU A 56 3.39 -0.35 -8.85
C LEU A 56 3.06 1.13 -9.00
N LYS A 57 3.75 1.87 -9.88
CA LYS A 57 3.46 3.30 -10.09
C LYS A 57 2.08 3.52 -10.70
N LYS A 58 1.67 2.69 -11.67
CA LYS A 58 0.35 2.76 -12.32
C LYS A 58 -0.82 2.57 -11.34
N ASN A 59 -0.68 1.68 -10.35
CA ASN A 59 -1.78 1.35 -9.45
C ASN A 59 -2.09 2.44 -8.40
N ASN A 60 -1.15 3.31 -8.07
CA ASN A 60 -1.41 4.44 -7.17
C ASN A 60 -2.23 5.55 -7.85
N GLU A 61 -2.09 5.75 -9.16
CA GLU A 61 -2.94 6.67 -9.93
C GLU A 61 -4.38 6.15 -9.99
N VAL A 62 -4.56 4.86 -10.27
CA VAL A 62 -5.88 4.19 -10.23
C VAL A 62 -6.53 4.34 -8.84
N ARG A 63 -5.75 4.23 -7.76
CA ARG A 63 -6.22 4.43 -6.38
C ARG A 63 -6.59 5.90 -6.07
N LYS A 64 -5.85 6.89 -6.59
CA LYS A 64 -6.21 8.31 -6.48
C LYS A 64 -7.50 8.62 -7.25
N ALA A 65 -7.66 8.12 -8.46
CA ALA A 65 -8.87 8.30 -9.26
C ALA A 65 -10.12 7.67 -8.61
N LYS A 66 -9.97 6.52 -7.94
CA LYS A 66 -11.08 5.85 -7.25
C LYS A 66 -11.51 6.56 -5.95
N ARG A 67 -10.60 7.27 -5.26
CA ARG A 67 -10.94 8.12 -4.09
C ARG A 67 -11.79 9.32 -4.47
N GLN A 68 -11.59 9.91 -5.64
CA GLN A 68 -12.42 11.03 -6.11
C GLN A 68 -13.86 10.61 -6.45
N LYS A 69 -14.08 9.36 -6.90
CA LYS A 69 -15.42 8.82 -7.18
C LYS A 69 -16.20 8.36 -5.93
N GLY A 70 -15.57 8.43 -4.74
CA GLY A 70 -16.16 8.05 -3.46
C GLY A 70 -16.94 9.16 -2.75
N THR A 71 -16.98 10.39 -3.27
CA THR A 71 -17.84 11.45 -2.73
C THR A 71 -19.26 11.29 -3.27
N ARG A 72 -19.99 10.29 -2.77
CA ARG A 72 -21.47 10.24 -2.86
C ARG A 72 -22.16 11.14 -1.82
N LEU A 73 -21.41 12.04 -1.21
CA LEU A 73 -21.95 13.19 -0.46
C LEU A 73 -21.72 14.45 -1.31
N ALA A 74 -22.31 14.48 -2.51
CA ALA A 74 -22.73 15.75 -3.08
C ALA A 74 -23.65 16.37 -2.03
N SER A 75 -23.13 17.42 -1.42
CA SER A 75 -23.57 18.01 -0.18
C SER A 75 -25.08 18.24 -0.17
N TYR A 76 -25.74 17.84 0.90
CA TYR A 76 -27.11 18.23 1.22
C TYR A 76 -27.34 19.76 1.07
N SER A 77 -26.29 20.58 1.27
CA SER A 77 -26.29 22.03 1.06
C SER A 77 -26.38 22.49 -0.40
N GLN A 78 -26.11 21.64 -1.39
CA GLN A 78 -26.28 22.00 -2.82
C GLN A 78 -27.73 21.78 -3.29
N ARG A 79 -28.52 20.92 -2.64
CA ARG A 79 -29.94 20.73 -2.98
C ARG A 79 -30.85 21.83 -2.41
N LEU A 80 -30.48 22.42 -1.28
CA LEU A 80 -31.23 23.53 -0.67
C LEU A 80 -31.04 24.87 -1.41
N ALA A 81 -30.01 25.01 -2.25
CA ALA A 81 -29.82 26.20 -3.09
C ALA A 81 -30.76 26.26 -4.31
N SER A 82 -31.54 25.19 -4.55
CA SER A 82 -32.56 25.10 -5.61
C SER A 82 -33.99 25.01 -5.07
N ALA A 83 -34.18 25.10 -3.75
CA ALA A 83 -35.52 25.16 -3.19
C ALA A 83 -36.08 26.57 -3.43
N PRO A 84 -37.22 26.73 -4.12
CA PRO A 84 -37.86 28.03 -4.26
C PRO A 84 -38.12 28.59 -2.85
N SER A 85 -37.75 29.86 -2.64
CA SER A 85 -38.00 30.52 -1.36
C SER A 85 -39.52 30.65 -1.15
N LEU A 86 -39.98 30.80 0.10
CA LEU A 86 -41.41 31.00 0.39
C LEU A 86 -42.01 32.21 -0.36
N GLY A 87 -41.17 33.17 -0.79
CA GLY A 87 -41.57 34.29 -1.64
C GLY A 87 -41.77 33.93 -3.11
N ASP A 88 -41.06 32.93 -3.63
CA ASP A 88 -41.19 32.46 -5.02
C ASP A 88 -42.51 31.69 -5.24
N LEU A 89 -43.00 31.00 -4.19
CA LEU A 89 -44.29 30.29 -4.22
C LEU A 89 -45.49 31.25 -4.19
N GLY A 90 -45.34 32.46 -3.62
CA GLY A 90 -46.39 33.47 -3.61
C GLY A 90 -46.63 34.11 -4.97
N ARG A 91 -45.58 34.26 -5.79
CA ARG A 91 -45.64 34.91 -7.11
C ARG A 91 -46.25 34.02 -8.20
N LEU A 92 -46.30 32.71 -7.99
CA LEU A 92 -46.97 31.76 -8.91
C LEU A 92 -48.49 31.74 -8.74
N LYS A 93 -49.03 32.28 -7.65
CA LYS A 93 -50.49 32.32 -7.40
C LYS A 93 -51.18 33.54 -8.03
N GLU A 94 -50.43 34.57 -8.40
CA GLU A 94 -50.96 35.79 -9.06
C GLU A 94 -51.00 35.69 -10.59
N GLN A 95 -50.37 34.68 -11.20
CA GLN A 95 -50.39 34.46 -12.65
C GLN A 95 -51.48 33.48 -13.12
N MET A 96 -52.41 33.09 -12.23
CA MET A 96 -53.56 32.25 -12.56
C MET A 96 -54.90 32.89 -12.15
N ALA A 97 -54.99 34.21 -12.26
CA ALA A 97 -56.25 34.96 -12.22
C ALA A 97 -56.56 35.54 -13.59
#